data_AF-A0A355U9A9-F1
#
_entry.id   AF-A0A355U9A9-F1
#
_cell.length_a   1.000
_cell.length_b   1.000
_cell.length_c   1.000
_cell.angle_alpha   90.00
_cell.angle_beta   90.00
_cell.angle_gamma   90.00
#
_symmetry.space_group_name_H-M   'P 1'
#
loop_
_entity.id
_entity.type
_entity.pdbx_description
1 polymer ?
#
loop_
_entity_poly.entity_id
_entity_poly.type
_entity_poly.pdbx_seq_one_letter_code
_entity_poly.pdbx_strand_id
1 'polypeptide(L)'
;VKVVAWRMLTQLKGQGWPDDLLDMMYMDEETTLWAKEGVEAASTNGVIHRDSNGVVLSTGDSVVLIKDLDVKGSSLTAKRGAAVRNIRLDPDNEEYIEGKVDGQTVVIITKYVKKI
;
A
#
# COMPACT_ATOMS: atom_id res chain seq x y z
N VAL A 1 29.87 2.44 3.45
CA VAL A 1 29.48 1.07 3.90
C VAL A 1 28.41 1.10 5.00
N LYS A 2 28.60 1.86 6.10
CA LYS A 2 27.64 1.96 7.23
C LYS A 2 26.19 2.30 6.81
N VAL A 3 26.01 3.28 5.92
CA VAL A 3 24.66 3.70 5.48
C VAL A 3 23.89 2.60 4.75
N VAL A 4 24.57 1.79 3.93
CA VAL A 4 23.93 0.68 3.20
C VAL A 4 23.47 -0.41 4.17
N ALA A 5 24.31 -0.76 5.15
CA ALA A 5 23.96 -1.72 6.19
C ALA A 5 22.78 -1.23 7.05
N TRP A 6 22.78 0.05 7.44
CA TRP A 6 21.67 0.65 8.17
C TRP A 6 20.36 0.61 7.38
N ARG A 7 20.39 0.93 6.08
CA ARG A 7 19.20 0.87 5.21
C ARG A 7 18.65 -0.55 5.08
N MET A 8 19.52 -1.54 4.89
CA MET A 8 19.12 -2.96 4.82
C MET A 8 18.52 -3.46 6.14
N LEU A 9 19.13 -3.14 7.28
CA LEU A 9 18.61 -3.51 8.60
C LEU A 9 17.26 -2.83 8.88
N THR A 10 17.10 -1.57 8.46
CA THR A 10 15.84 -0.83 8.60
C THR A 10 14.71 -1.45 7.78
N GLN A 11 14.98 -1.98 6.59
CA GLN A 11 14.00 -2.72 5.78
C GLN A 11 13.57 -4.05 6.43
N LEU A 12 14.45 -4.67 7.22
CA LEU A 12 14.21 -5.97 7.85
C LEU A 12 13.64 -5.87 9.28
N LYS A 13 13.40 -4.66 9.81
CA LYS A 13 12.91 -4.42 11.18
C LYS A 13 11.69 -5.26 11.57
N GLY A 14 10.87 -5.69 10.60
CA GLY A 14 9.73 -6.59 10.83
C GLY A 14 10.11 -7.99 11.37
N GLN A 15 11.38 -8.37 11.40
CA GLN A 15 11.85 -9.67 11.89
C GLN A 15 12.39 -9.65 13.34
N GLY A 16 12.40 -8.49 14.00
CA GLY A 16 12.74 -8.33 15.43
C GLY A 16 14.23 -8.41 15.78
N TRP A 17 15.04 -9.21 15.08
CA TRP A 17 16.50 -9.31 15.29
C TRP A 17 17.34 -8.11 14.78
N PRO A 18 16.90 -7.27 13.82
CA PRO A 18 17.72 -6.14 13.35
C PRO A 18 17.86 -4.98 14.33
N ASP A 19 16.98 -4.89 15.34
CA ASP A 19 16.99 -3.77 16.29
C ASP A 19 18.26 -3.77 17.16
N ASP A 20 18.68 -4.94 17.66
CA ASP A 20 19.92 -5.07 18.45
C ASP A 20 21.18 -4.66 17.66
N LEU A 21 21.20 -4.94 16.36
CA LEU A 21 22.30 -4.57 15.47
C LEU A 21 22.31 -3.08 15.12
N LEU A 22 21.14 -2.46 15.02
CA LEU A 22 21.00 -1.03 14.81
C LEU A 22 21.45 -0.25 16.05
N ASP A 23 21.12 -0.74 17.25
CA ASP A 23 21.52 -0.11 18.52
C ASP A 23 23.03 -0.18 18.77
N MET A 24 23.70 -1.26 18.35
CA MET A 24 25.16 -1.36 18.41
C MET A 24 25.88 -0.50 17.36
N MET A 25 25.17 0.03 16.36
CA MET A 25 25.77 0.71 15.23
C MET A 25 26.02 2.19 15.54
N TYR A 26 27.29 2.56 15.76
CA TYR A 26 27.64 3.96 15.93
C TYR A 26 27.65 4.73 14.60
N MET A 27 26.73 5.68 14.48
CA MET A 27 26.58 6.64 13.37
C MET A 27 26.38 8.04 13.93
N ASP A 28 26.97 9.04 13.28
CA ASP A 28 26.72 10.46 13.53
C ASP A 28 25.35 10.90 12.97
N GLU A 29 24.79 11.98 13.51
CA GLU A 29 23.46 12.48 13.15
C GLU A 29 23.32 12.81 11.66
N GLU A 30 24.36 13.39 11.05
CA GLU A 30 24.41 13.73 9.62
C GLU A 30 24.28 12.45 8.76
N THR A 31 25.04 11.42 9.10
CA THR A 31 25.01 10.14 8.39
C THR A 31 23.68 9.40 8.60
N THR A 32 23.07 9.50 9.77
CA THR A 32 21.73 8.94 10.04
C THR A 32 20.64 9.66 9.24
N LEU A 33 20.72 10.98 9.13
CA LEU A 33 19.82 11.80 8.29
C LEU A 33 19.91 11.38 6.82
N TRP A 34 21.12 11.30 6.26
CA TRP A 34 21.32 10.83 4.89
C TRP A 34 20.83 9.39 4.68
N ALA A 35 21.01 8.53 5.68
CA ALA A 35 20.52 7.16 5.63
C ALA A 35 18.98 7.11 5.57
N LYS A 36 18.29 7.91 6.41
CA LYS A 36 16.82 8.05 6.45
C LYS A 36 16.24 8.57 5.15
N GLU A 37 16.83 9.62 4.56
CA GLU A 37 16.36 10.18 3.29
C GLU A 37 16.32 9.14 2.17
N GLY A 38 17.30 8.24 2.12
CA GLY A 38 17.31 7.15 1.13
C GLY A 38 16.35 5.99 1.43
N VAL A 39 15.90 5.83 2.68
CA VAL A 39 14.82 4.88 3.02
C VAL A 39 13.48 5.47 2.65
N GLU A 40 13.22 6.74 2.97
CA GLU A 40 11.99 7.42 2.59
C GLU A 40 11.84 7.48 1.06
N ALA A 41 12.93 7.76 0.33
CA ALA A 41 12.96 7.69 -1.13
C ALA A 41 12.63 6.29 -1.68
N ALA A 42 13.03 5.22 -0.97
CA ALA A 42 12.69 3.85 -1.34
C ALA A 42 11.23 3.49 -0.99
N SER A 43 10.68 4.06 0.08
CA SER A 43 9.27 3.93 0.45
C SER A 43 8.33 4.70 -0.49
N THR A 44 8.81 5.74 -1.17
CA THR A 44 8.06 6.45 -2.24
C THR A 44 8.05 5.74 -3.60
N ASN A 45 8.74 4.60 -3.76
CA ASN A 45 8.53 3.72 -4.93
C ASN A 45 7.27 2.85 -4.79
N GLY A 46 6.55 2.97 -3.67
CA GLY A 46 5.23 2.38 -3.52
C GLY A 46 4.23 3.14 -4.39
N VAL A 47 3.68 2.45 -5.37
CA VAL A 47 2.51 2.87 -6.15
C VAL A 47 1.43 3.43 -5.21
N ILE A 48 1.10 4.73 -5.33
CA ILE A 48 0.17 5.40 -4.42
C ILE A 48 -1.25 5.30 -4.97
N HIS A 49 -2.09 4.52 -4.30
CA HIS A 49 -3.49 4.34 -4.67
C HIS A 49 -4.35 5.47 -4.11
N ARG A 50 -5.13 6.14 -4.95
CA ARG A 50 -6.04 7.22 -4.55
C ARG A 50 -7.47 6.93 -4.98
N ASP A 51 -8.42 7.20 -4.10
CA ASP A 51 -9.85 7.10 -4.41
C ASP A 51 -10.34 8.24 -5.33
N SER A 52 -11.62 8.21 -5.69
CA SER A 52 -12.25 9.25 -6.52
C SER A 52 -12.18 10.67 -5.93
N ASN A 53 -11.97 10.83 -4.63
CA ASN A 53 -11.85 12.13 -3.95
C ASN A 53 -10.39 12.50 -3.65
N GLY A 54 -9.42 11.71 -4.09
CA GLY A 54 -8.00 11.92 -3.86
C GLY A 54 -7.49 11.41 -2.51
N VAL A 55 -8.29 10.66 -1.76
CA VAL A 55 -7.90 10.06 -0.48
C VAL A 55 -7.00 8.87 -0.74
N VAL A 56 -5.86 8.81 -0.05
CA VAL A 56 -4.90 7.70 -0.15
C VAL A 56 -5.51 6.44 0.48
N LEU A 57 -5.49 5.35 -0.28
CA LEU A 57 -5.96 4.04 0.14
C LEU A 57 -4.82 3.24 0.76
N SER A 58 -5.15 2.42 1.76
CA SER A 58 -4.22 1.49 2.42
C SER A 58 -4.77 0.07 2.38
N THR A 59 -3.89 -0.91 2.45
CA THR A 59 -4.31 -2.32 2.55
C THR A 59 -5.13 -2.53 3.82
N GLY A 60 -6.27 -3.20 3.69
CA GLY A 60 -7.23 -3.43 4.78
C GLY A 60 -8.34 -2.39 4.88
N ASP A 61 -8.30 -1.30 4.10
CA ASP A 61 -9.36 -0.31 4.07
C ASP A 61 -10.70 -0.87 3.55
N SER A 62 -11.76 -0.12 3.79
CA SER A 62 -13.09 -0.37 3.21
C SER A 62 -13.48 0.78 2.28
N VAL A 63 -14.01 0.43 1.11
CA VAL A 63 -14.42 1.39 0.08
C VAL A 63 -15.82 1.08 -0.43
N VAL A 64 -16.46 2.07 -1.04
CA VAL A 64 -17.78 1.96 -1.68
C VAL A 64 -17.67 2.29 -3.15
N LEU A 65 -18.35 1.51 -3.99
CA LEU A 65 -18.46 1.77 -5.41
C LEU A 65 -19.35 2.98 -5.69
N ILE A 66 -18.84 3.95 -6.47
CA ILE A 66 -19.60 5.12 -6.88
C ILE A 66 -20.33 4.94 -8.22
N LYS A 67 -20.01 3.87 -8.96
CA LYS A 67 -20.62 3.49 -10.25
C LYS A 67 -20.91 1.99 -10.30
N ASP A 68 -21.85 1.62 -11.15
CA ASP A 68 -22.08 0.22 -11.52
C ASP A 68 -20.92 -0.23 -12.43
N LEU A 69 -20.33 -1.39 -12.12
CA LEU A 69 -19.24 -1.98 -12.90
C LEU A 69 -19.56 -3.45 -13.18
N ASP A 70 -19.45 -3.84 -14.44
CA ASP A 70 -19.54 -5.25 -14.82
C ASP A 70 -18.21 -5.96 -14.56
N VAL A 71 -18.27 -7.06 -13.81
CA VAL A 71 -17.08 -7.83 -13.46
C VAL A 71 -16.71 -8.71 -14.65
N LYS A 72 -15.53 -8.49 -15.23
CA LYS A 72 -15.03 -9.36 -16.30
C LYS A 72 -14.84 -10.78 -15.76
N GLY A 73 -15.40 -11.77 -16.48
CA GLY A 73 -15.29 -13.19 -16.12
C GLY A 73 -16.36 -13.69 -15.13
N SER A 74 -17.31 -12.84 -14.73
CA SER A 74 -18.50 -13.23 -13.96
C SER A 74 -19.75 -12.65 -14.62
N SER A 75 -20.92 -13.23 -14.32
CA SER A 75 -22.21 -12.61 -14.63
C SER A 75 -22.63 -11.58 -13.58
N LEU A 76 -21.79 -11.34 -12.57
CA LEU A 76 -22.03 -10.39 -11.50
C LEU A 76 -21.74 -8.95 -11.96
N THR A 77 -22.72 -8.07 -11.82
CA THR A 77 -22.54 -6.62 -11.91
C THR A 77 -22.40 -6.06 -10.50
N ALA A 78 -21.23 -5.50 -10.19
CA ALA A 78 -21.00 -4.80 -8.94
C ALA A 78 -21.76 -3.47 -8.96
N LYS A 79 -22.83 -3.37 -8.16
CA LYS A 79 -23.72 -2.21 -8.14
C LYS A 79 -23.12 -1.04 -7.37
N ARG A 80 -23.47 0.17 -7.78
CA ARG A 80 -23.22 1.40 -7.05
C ARG A 80 -23.74 1.27 -5.62
N GLY A 81 -22.92 1.68 -4.66
CA GLY A 81 -23.22 1.56 -3.23
C GLY A 81 -22.77 0.23 -2.61
N ALA A 82 -22.36 -0.76 -3.39
CA ALA A 82 -21.79 -1.98 -2.84
C ALA A 82 -20.50 -1.66 -2.07
N ALA A 83 -20.40 -2.20 -0.85
CA ALA A 83 -19.26 -2.01 0.02
C ALA A 83 -18.24 -3.13 -0.20
N VAL A 84 -16.99 -2.73 -0.41
CA VAL A 84 -15.84 -3.62 -0.61
C VAL A 84 -14.95 -3.47 0.61
N ARG A 85 -14.90 -4.50 1.44
CA ARG A 85 -14.14 -4.51 2.69
C ARG A 85 -12.82 -5.23 2.52
N ASN A 86 -11.83 -4.85 3.32
CA ASN A 86 -10.52 -5.49 3.39
C ASN A 86 -9.82 -5.51 2.02
N ILE A 87 -9.72 -4.33 1.39
CA ILE A 87 -9.09 -4.18 0.07
C ILE A 87 -7.59 -4.50 0.13
N ARG A 88 -7.04 -4.96 -0.99
CA ARG A 88 -5.60 -5.09 -1.21
C ARG A 88 -5.19 -4.16 -2.33
N LEU A 89 -4.05 -3.51 -2.14
CA LEU A 89 -3.47 -2.62 -3.14
C LEU A 89 -2.67 -3.44 -4.13
N ASP A 90 -2.79 -3.12 -5.42
CA ASP A 90 -1.94 -3.69 -6.44
C ASP A 90 -0.50 -3.12 -6.30
N PRO A 91 0.53 -3.98 -6.25
CA PRO A 91 1.91 -3.53 -6.06
C PRO A 91 2.51 -2.85 -7.30
N ASP A 92 1.95 -3.09 -8.48
CA ASP A 92 2.50 -2.68 -9.77
C ASP A 92 1.67 -1.59 -10.47
N ASN A 93 0.42 -1.33 -10.02
CA ASN A 93 -0.48 -0.39 -10.70
C ASN A 93 -1.38 0.44 -9.77
N GLU A 94 -1.28 1.78 -9.82
CA GLU A 94 -2.01 2.71 -8.93
C GLU A 94 -3.51 2.80 -9.20
N GLU A 95 -3.92 2.35 -10.38
CA GLU A 95 -5.31 2.43 -10.81
C GLU A 95 -6.14 1.24 -10.33
N TYR A 96 -5.51 0.15 -9.85
CA TYR A 96 -6.22 -1.08 -9.53
C TYR A 96 -6.09 -1.48 -8.06
N ILE A 97 -7.21 -1.92 -7.50
CA ILE A 97 -7.27 -2.54 -6.17
C ILE A 97 -8.06 -3.84 -6.24
N GLU A 98 -7.68 -4.80 -5.41
CA GLU A 98 -8.42 -6.04 -5.25
C GLU A 98 -9.35 -5.96 -4.05
N GLY A 99 -10.54 -6.54 -4.17
CA GLY A 99 -11.45 -6.64 -3.04
C GLY A 99 -12.50 -7.72 -3.24
N LYS A 100 -13.33 -7.92 -2.22
CA LYS A 100 -14.42 -8.89 -2.27
C LYS A 100 -15.77 -8.19 -2.42
N VAL A 101 -16.52 -8.59 -3.43
CA VAL A 101 -17.92 -8.21 -3.66
C VAL A 101 -18.73 -9.51 -3.71
N ASP A 102 -19.75 -9.63 -2.85
CA ASP A 102 -20.62 -10.82 -2.77
C ASP A 102 -19.87 -12.16 -2.71
N GLY A 103 -18.73 -12.18 -2.00
CA GLY A 103 -17.89 -13.37 -1.82
C GLY A 103 -16.94 -13.68 -2.98
N GLN A 104 -17.05 -12.98 -4.12
CA GLN A 104 -16.12 -13.10 -5.24
C GLN A 104 -14.99 -12.07 -5.11
N THR A 105 -13.75 -12.49 -5.38
CA THR A 105 -12.61 -11.57 -5.50
C THR A 105 -12.67 -10.89 -6.87
N VAL A 106 -12.62 -9.56 -6.88
CA VAL A 106 -12.70 -8.75 -8.09
C VAL A 106 -11.62 -7.67 -8.06
N VAL A 107 -11.13 -7.31 -9.24
CA VAL A 107 -10.22 -6.17 -9.44
C VAL A 107 -11.06 -4.95 -9.82
N ILE A 108 -10.85 -3.85 -9.11
CA ILE A 108 -11.65 -2.63 -9.19
C ILE A 108 -10.73 -1.46 -9.48
N ILE A 109 -11.22 -0.51 -10.29
CA ILE A 109 -10.49 0.73 -10.58
C ILE A 109 -10.67 1.72 -9.43
N THR A 110 -9.57 2.27 -8.91
CA THR A 110 -9.54 3.21 -7.77
C THR A 110 -10.33 4.49 -8.02
N LYS A 111 -10.41 4.96 -9.27
CA LYS A 111 -11.23 6.10 -9.71
C LYS A 111 -12.74 5.92 -9.51
N TYR A 112 -13.23 4.69 -9.31
CA TYR A 112 -14.65 4.38 -9.12
C TYR A 112 -14.99 3.92 -7.70
N VAL A 113 -14.07 4.10 -6.76
CA VAL A 113 -14.32 3.85 -5.36
C VAL A 113 -14.19 5.12 -4.53
N LYS A 114 -14.85 5.10 -3.37
CA LYS A 114 -14.75 6.12 -2.34
C LYS A 114 -14.42 5.43 -1.02
N LYS A 115 -13.42 5.91 -0.28
CA LYS A 115 -13.13 5.41 1.06
C LYS A 115 -14.31 5.65 2.01
N ILE A 116 -14.65 4.65 2.81
CA ILE A 116 -15.66 4.73 3.88
C ILE A 116 -15.06 5.43 5.09
#